data_AF-A0A945BYB7-F1
#
_entry.id   AF-A0A945BYB7-F1
#
_cell.length_a   1.000
_cell.length_b   1.000
_cell.length_c   1.000
_cell.angle_alpha   90.00
_cell.angle_beta   90.00
_cell.angle_gamma   90.00
#
_symmetry.space_group_name_H-M   'P 1'
#
loop_
_entity.id
_entity.type
_entity.pdbx_description
1 polymer ?
#
loop_
_entity_poly.entity_id
_entity_poly.type
_entity_poly.pdbx_seq_one_letter_code
_entity_poly.pdbx_strand_id
1 'polypeptide(L)'
;MLEQNKKIFFFIIILIIIFILFGFLFYTNNKKNSIKTKKIDNQKIDDQKVDNQLVSEKIIKFKEKRPGSIVANVIFKDDCNDMVGEIKEDCLNEAIRNEANIANNFRMCLGVTDYDIRNKCIFEMAKFTTKKNCERIADHKLAEVCIGDIGINNRDESYCNVFLEEPHEYEECVDRIKAFSVGDSGDINDCIGIKTLEYVNLCMMRSLGNGTTCNDLKNKNLMDECISSVIFRQATSSEDCYKMPDEIYKEVCLLKDPEGERVDTDGDGFTDVKELWFNTDPFNIDTDGDGFTDYEEVINIHSNPTEKDTDYDGLSDYDEIQKGTSIQRPDTDGDGILDGEDDDPLNKFQDNDEDRLSNEEEKKWGTDPNKKDTDGDGVNDRDEVSNGTNPLGEGWAHDTDNDGLIDIDEIFYLTDRLNQDTDGDGVNDRDEINNGTNPLGEGDMDFDDDGLSDKEELKYKSNPTLKDTNADGINDSEAIKRGLSIISNDTDGDGLNNDFEIQKIKTDPLNPDTDGDGYSDGEEAKNGYNPNGAGKLNI
;
A
#
# COMPACT_ATOMS: atom_id res chain seq x y z
N MET A 1 19.97 66.45 -32.72
CA MET A 1 20.05 65.62 -31.51
C MET A 1 19.31 66.17 -30.28
N LEU A 2 18.57 67.29 -30.37
CA LEU A 2 17.71 67.78 -29.26
C LEU A 2 16.19 67.51 -29.46
N GLU A 3 15.78 66.97 -30.62
CA GLU A 3 14.38 66.59 -30.89
C GLU A 3 14.08 65.09 -30.74
N GLN A 4 15.07 64.20 -30.91
CA GLN A 4 14.85 62.75 -30.70
C GLN A 4 14.74 62.37 -29.21
N ASN A 5 15.39 63.11 -28.31
CA ASN A 5 15.28 62.86 -26.86
C ASN A 5 13.97 63.37 -26.23
N LYS A 6 13.21 64.26 -26.91
CA LYS A 6 11.90 64.72 -26.42
C LYS A 6 10.80 63.69 -26.65
N LYS A 7 10.86 62.89 -27.72
CA LYS A 7 9.86 61.83 -27.99
C LYS A 7 9.99 60.66 -27.01
N ILE A 8 11.21 60.29 -26.64
CA ILE A 8 11.48 59.21 -25.68
C ILE A 8 11.03 59.62 -24.27
N PHE A 9 11.28 60.86 -23.86
CA PHE A 9 10.84 61.35 -22.54
C PHE A 9 9.31 61.48 -22.43
N PHE A 10 8.62 61.87 -23.51
CA PHE A 10 7.16 61.93 -23.54
C PHE A 10 6.51 60.54 -23.48
N PHE A 11 7.13 59.54 -24.10
CA PHE A 11 6.66 58.15 -24.08
C PHE A 11 6.80 57.52 -22.68
N ILE A 12 7.89 57.84 -21.97
CA ILE A 12 8.12 57.38 -20.59
C ILE A 12 7.11 58.00 -19.62
N ILE A 13 6.74 59.27 -19.79
CA ILE A 13 5.73 59.93 -18.94
C ILE A 13 4.33 59.36 -19.16
N ILE A 14 3.96 59.03 -20.40
CA ILE A 14 2.66 58.39 -20.70
C ILE A 14 2.57 56.99 -20.08
N LEU A 15 3.65 56.20 -20.14
CA LEU A 15 3.72 54.89 -19.50
C LEU A 15 3.61 54.97 -17.96
N ILE A 16 4.23 55.98 -17.33
CA ILE A 16 4.15 56.18 -15.88
C ILE A 16 2.73 56.62 -15.45
N ILE A 17 2.03 57.45 -16.24
CA ILE A 17 0.64 57.84 -15.95
C ILE A 17 -0.34 56.67 -16.12
N ILE A 18 -0.12 55.78 -17.10
CA ILE A 18 -0.93 54.57 -17.28
C ILE A 18 -0.75 53.60 -16.10
N PHE A 19 0.48 53.46 -15.58
CA PHE A 19 0.76 52.65 -14.39
C PHE A 19 0.13 53.19 -13.11
N ILE A 20 0.08 54.52 -12.94
CA ILE A 20 -0.56 55.14 -11.77
C ILE A 20 -2.10 55.04 -11.85
N LEU A 21 -2.69 55.09 -13.05
CA LEU A 21 -4.14 54.88 -13.26
C LEU A 21 -4.57 53.43 -13.02
N PHE A 22 -3.77 52.44 -13.43
CA PHE A 22 -4.05 51.03 -13.14
C PHE A 22 -3.85 50.68 -11.65
N GLY A 23 -2.92 51.34 -10.96
CA GLY A 23 -2.71 51.19 -9.51
C GLY A 23 -3.88 51.73 -8.66
N PHE A 24 -4.66 52.69 -9.18
CA PHE A 24 -5.76 53.29 -8.43
C PHE A 24 -7.08 52.51 -8.54
N LEU A 25 -7.30 51.77 -9.63
CA LEU A 25 -8.49 50.91 -9.81
C LEU A 25 -8.46 49.65 -8.94
N PHE A 26 -7.27 49.13 -8.63
CA PHE A 26 -7.13 47.98 -7.73
C PHE A 26 -7.21 48.36 -6.24
N TYR A 27 -7.05 49.63 -5.90
CA TYR A 27 -7.04 50.12 -4.51
C TYR A 27 -8.45 50.37 -3.92
N THR A 28 -9.53 50.20 -4.69
CA THR A 28 -10.89 50.57 -4.22
C THR A 28 -11.89 49.43 -4.03
N ASN A 29 -11.51 48.15 -4.23
CA ASN A 29 -12.49 47.06 -4.12
C ASN A 29 -12.17 45.98 -3.08
N ASN A 30 -11.67 46.38 -1.90
CA ASN A 30 -11.85 45.55 -0.71
C ASN A 30 -11.75 46.36 0.59
N LYS A 31 -12.88 46.94 1.00
CA LYS A 31 -13.11 47.36 2.39
C LYS A 31 -14.58 47.16 2.76
N LYS A 32 -14.78 46.45 3.89
CA LYS A 32 -16.02 46.13 4.66
C LYS A 32 -16.48 44.68 4.46
N ASN A 33 -16.56 43.80 5.46
CA ASN A 33 -16.94 43.95 6.88
C ASN A 33 -15.98 43.11 7.78
N SER A 34 -15.30 43.63 8.81
CA SER A 34 -15.76 43.98 10.16
C SER A 34 -16.51 42.85 10.91
N ILE A 35 -15.89 42.26 11.95
CA ILE A 35 -16.41 42.28 13.34
C ILE A 35 -15.25 42.14 14.36
N LYS A 36 -15.14 43.23 15.13
CA LYS A 36 -14.65 43.49 16.50
C LYS A 36 -13.81 42.45 17.29
N THR A 37 -12.61 42.94 17.58
CA THR A 37 -11.74 42.78 18.76
C THR A 37 -12.42 42.50 20.12
N LYS A 38 -11.82 41.58 20.89
CA LYS A 38 -11.63 41.72 22.34
C LYS A 38 -10.13 41.60 22.64
N LYS A 39 -9.58 42.58 23.36
CA LYS A 39 -8.17 42.78 23.68
C LYS A 39 -8.03 42.60 25.20
N ILE A 40 -7.23 41.64 25.67
CA ILE A 40 -6.62 41.64 27.01
C ILE A 40 -5.20 41.08 26.89
N ASP A 41 -4.30 41.67 27.68
CA ASP A 41 -2.87 41.86 27.52
C ASP A 41 -1.93 40.63 27.63
N ASN A 42 -0.84 40.76 26.88
CA ASN A 42 0.56 40.35 27.08
C ASN A 42 0.95 38.96 27.65
N GLN A 43 1.48 38.18 26.70
CA GLN A 43 2.78 37.48 26.74
C GLN A 43 2.97 36.35 27.78
N LYS A 44 2.75 35.12 27.30
CA LYS A 44 3.82 34.18 26.87
C LYS A 44 3.15 33.09 26.02
N ILE A 45 3.93 32.26 25.32
CA ILE A 45 3.57 31.10 24.46
C ILE A 45 3.62 31.47 22.96
N ASP A 46 4.23 30.73 22.04
CA ASP A 46 5.38 29.80 21.92
C ASP A 46 5.49 29.52 20.40
N ASP A 47 6.67 29.24 19.89
CA ASP A 47 7.13 29.40 18.49
C ASP A 47 6.64 28.34 17.47
N GLN A 48 5.37 27.90 17.49
CA GLN A 48 4.95 26.72 16.68
C GLN A 48 3.81 26.91 15.66
N LYS A 49 3.41 28.13 15.30
CA LYS A 49 2.32 28.35 14.31
C LYS A 49 2.63 29.28 13.14
N VAL A 50 3.86 29.75 13.01
CA VAL A 50 4.23 30.75 11.98
C VAL A 50 4.83 30.12 10.71
N ASP A 51 5.13 28.82 10.69
CA ASP A 51 5.86 28.21 9.55
C ASP A 51 4.98 27.60 8.45
N ASN A 52 3.82 27.00 8.78
CA ASN A 52 3.04 26.25 7.78
C ASN A 52 2.37 27.11 6.70
N GLN A 53 2.16 28.41 6.93
CA GLN A 53 1.52 29.29 5.95
C GLN A 53 2.54 29.95 4.99
N LEU A 54 3.82 30.05 5.39
CA LEU A 54 4.91 30.51 4.52
C LEU A 54 5.39 29.40 3.58
N VAL A 55 5.29 28.13 4.02
CA VAL A 55 5.72 26.93 3.29
C VAL A 55 4.75 26.58 2.15
N SER A 56 3.43 26.65 2.38
CA SER A 56 2.43 26.46 1.32
C SER A 56 2.56 27.53 0.21
N GLU A 57 2.91 28.77 0.57
CA GLU A 57 3.14 29.83 -0.41
C GLU A 57 4.43 29.66 -1.23
N LYS A 58 5.47 28.97 -0.73
CA LYS A 58 6.69 28.70 -1.52
C LYS A 58 6.46 27.60 -2.57
N ILE A 59 5.71 26.56 -2.24
CA ILE A 59 5.32 25.50 -3.18
C ILE A 59 4.33 26.03 -4.23
N ILE A 60 3.39 26.90 -3.83
CA ILE A 60 2.42 27.52 -4.74
C ILE A 60 3.05 28.63 -5.61
N LYS A 61 4.00 29.42 -5.09
CA LYS A 61 4.71 30.45 -5.89
C LYS A 61 5.64 29.87 -6.96
N PHE A 62 6.01 28.59 -6.87
CA PHE A 62 6.71 27.90 -7.97
C PHE A 62 5.76 27.46 -9.11
N LYS A 63 4.45 27.31 -8.83
CA LYS A 63 3.43 26.97 -9.85
C LYS A 63 2.87 28.17 -10.63
N GLU A 64 3.06 29.42 -10.19
CA GLU A 64 2.48 30.59 -10.87
C GLU A 64 3.43 31.80 -11.04
N LYS A 65 4.07 31.93 -12.21
CA LYS A 65 4.45 33.17 -12.98
C LYS A 65 5.59 32.84 -13.98
N ARG A 66 5.56 33.07 -15.29
CA ARG A 66 4.85 33.97 -16.24
C ARG A 66 4.68 33.29 -17.61
N PRO A 67 3.73 33.74 -18.46
CA PRO A 67 3.51 33.16 -19.79
C PRO A 67 4.72 33.42 -20.71
N GLY A 68 5.31 32.35 -21.24
CA GLY A 68 6.29 32.45 -22.34
C GLY A 68 7.58 31.63 -22.23
N SER A 69 7.75 30.72 -21.28
CA SER A 69 8.90 29.78 -21.30
C SER A 69 8.50 28.41 -20.79
N ILE A 70 8.57 27.41 -21.68
CA ILE A 70 8.27 25.99 -21.43
C ILE A 70 9.53 25.35 -20.83
N VAL A 71 9.81 25.56 -19.55
CA VAL A 71 10.69 24.67 -18.76
C VAL A 71 10.22 24.76 -17.32
N ALA A 72 9.56 23.71 -16.82
CA ALA A 72 9.34 23.56 -15.38
C ALA A 72 10.71 23.45 -14.70
N ASN A 73 10.94 24.19 -13.61
CA ASN A 73 12.18 24.07 -12.85
C ASN A 73 12.24 22.66 -12.23
N VAL A 74 13.21 21.87 -12.65
CA VAL A 74 13.47 20.53 -12.13
C VAL A 74 14.11 20.67 -10.74
N ILE A 75 13.59 19.92 -9.76
CA ILE A 75 14.12 19.90 -8.38
C ILE A 75 15.33 18.96 -8.33
N PHE A 76 16.45 19.44 -7.79
CA PHE A 76 17.65 18.65 -7.54
C PHE A 76 17.88 18.45 -6.03
N LYS A 77 18.69 17.47 -5.65
CA LYS A 77 18.97 17.17 -4.23
C LYS A 77 19.44 18.40 -3.44
N ASP A 78 20.22 19.27 -4.08
CA ASP A 78 20.75 20.48 -3.46
C ASP A 78 19.64 21.47 -3.04
N ASP A 79 18.50 21.46 -3.72
CA ASP A 79 17.34 22.32 -3.41
C ASP A 79 16.61 21.87 -2.13
N CYS A 80 16.84 20.63 -1.68
CA CYS A 80 16.22 20.03 -0.50
C CYS A 80 17.02 20.23 0.80
N ASN A 81 18.23 20.81 0.71
CA ASN A 81 19.16 20.90 1.84
C ASN A 81 18.63 21.73 3.02
N ASP A 82 17.87 22.79 2.72
CA ASP A 82 17.29 23.70 3.72
C ASP A 82 15.96 23.18 4.32
N MET A 83 15.50 21.99 3.91
CA MET A 83 14.28 21.37 4.39
C MET A 83 14.55 20.38 5.53
N VAL A 84 13.54 20.08 6.33
CA VAL A 84 13.61 19.16 7.49
C VAL A 84 12.34 18.31 7.60
N GLY A 85 12.48 17.12 8.20
CA GLY A 85 11.38 16.17 8.40
C GLY A 85 10.83 15.59 7.10
N GLU A 86 9.55 15.22 7.12
CA GLU A 86 8.79 14.63 6.00
C GLU A 86 8.91 15.45 4.70
N ILE A 87 8.93 16.78 4.81
CA ILE A 87 9.08 17.70 3.67
C ILE A 87 10.43 17.52 2.95
N LYS A 88 11.50 17.23 3.70
CA LYS A 88 12.82 16.98 3.12
C LYS A 88 12.82 15.66 2.36
N GLU A 89 12.14 14.65 2.90
CA GLU A 89 12.04 13.33 2.31
C GLU A 89 11.24 13.36 1.00
N ASP A 90 10.08 14.03 0.98
CA ASP A 90 9.29 14.25 -0.24
C ASP A 90 10.10 14.96 -1.33
N CYS A 91 10.81 16.03 -0.96
CA CYS A 91 11.68 16.76 -1.88
C CYS A 91 12.79 15.88 -2.43
N LEU A 92 13.41 15.05 -1.57
CA LEU A 92 14.50 14.16 -1.96
C LEU A 92 14.01 13.04 -2.90
N ASN A 93 12.83 12.47 -2.64
CA ASN A 93 12.18 11.47 -3.49
C ASN A 93 11.88 12.04 -4.89
N GLU A 94 11.33 13.25 -4.96
CA GLU A 94 11.08 13.97 -6.20
C GLU A 94 12.37 14.30 -6.96
N ALA A 95 13.42 14.74 -6.24
CA ALA A 95 14.73 15.03 -6.82
C ALA A 95 15.41 13.78 -7.40
N ILE A 96 15.36 12.65 -6.69
CA ILE A 96 15.91 11.37 -7.16
C ILE A 96 15.16 10.90 -8.41
N ARG A 97 13.82 11.00 -8.45
CA ARG A 97 13.03 10.67 -9.65
C ARG A 97 13.45 11.52 -10.84
N ASN A 98 13.56 12.83 -10.65
CA ASN A 98 13.98 13.76 -11.71
C ASN A 98 15.39 13.46 -12.23
N GLU A 99 16.33 13.20 -11.32
CA GLU A 99 17.70 12.80 -11.68
C GLU A 99 17.72 11.47 -12.45
N ALA A 100 16.93 10.49 -12.03
CA ALA A 100 16.79 9.21 -12.71
C ALA A 100 16.28 9.39 -14.15
N ASN A 101 15.21 10.17 -14.32
CA ASN A 101 14.61 10.49 -15.62
C ASN A 101 15.60 11.21 -16.56
N ILE A 102 16.33 12.20 -16.06
CA ILE A 102 17.36 12.92 -16.85
C ILE A 102 18.50 11.97 -17.25
N ALA A 103 18.94 11.11 -16.33
CA ALA A 103 20.04 10.18 -16.55
C ALA A 103 19.65 8.96 -17.40
N ASN A 104 18.36 8.79 -17.69
CA ASN A 104 17.77 7.58 -18.26
C ASN A 104 18.22 6.29 -17.52
N ASN A 105 18.29 6.33 -16.17
CA ASN A 105 18.86 5.25 -15.36
C ASN A 105 17.91 4.78 -14.25
N PHE A 106 17.18 3.69 -14.53
CA PHE A 106 16.19 3.15 -13.61
C PHE A 106 16.76 2.69 -12.26
N ARG A 107 18.05 2.30 -12.17
CA ARG A 107 18.65 1.91 -10.87
C ARG A 107 18.67 3.06 -9.87
N MET A 108 18.63 4.30 -10.35
CA MET A 108 18.54 5.47 -9.50
C MET A 108 17.15 5.59 -8.83
N CYS A 109 16.09 5.07 -9.47
CA CYS A 109 14.76 5.01 -8.86
C CYS A 109 14.73 4.16 -7.58
N LEU A 110 15.63 3.17 -7.43
CA LEU A 110 15.73 2.36 -6.20
C LEU A 110 16.18 3.17 -4.99
N GLY A 111 16.73 4.38 -5.20
CA GLY A 111 17.07 5.30 -4.12
C GLY A 111 15.89 6.13 -3.62
N VAL A 112 14.71 6.05 -4.25
CA VAL A 112 13.47 6.69 -3.78
C VAL A 112 12.92 5.84 -2.63
N THR A 113 12.78 6.44 -1.44
CA THR A 113 12.27 5.76 -0.25
C THR A 113 10.77 5.57 -0.32
N ASP A 114 10.05 6.58 -0.79
CA ASP A 114 8.61 6.54 -1.01
C ASP A 114 8.22 5.50 -2.06
N TYR A 115 7.29 4.61 -1.68
CA TYR A 115 6.88 3.46 -2.47
C TYR A 115 6.21 3.87 -3.80
N ASP A 116 5.28 4.82 -3.77
CA ASP A 116 4.49 5.24 -4.92
C ASP A 116 5.34 6.02 -5.93
N ILE A 117 6.18 6.93 -5.45
CA ILE A 117 7.10 7.71 -6.28
C ILE A 117 8.14 6.77 -6.92
N ARG A 118 8.63 5.77 -6.18
CA ARG A 118 9.57 4.77 -6.70
C ARG A 118 8.95 3.96 -7.83
N ASN A 119 7.75 3.41 -7.62
CA ASN A 119 7.06 2.61 -8.64
C ASN A 119 6.75 3.45 -9.89
N LYS A 120 6.27 4.69 -9.73
CA LYS A 120 6.06 5.63 -10.85
C LYS A 120 7.36 5.95 -11.59
N CYS A 121 8.46 6.17 -10.87
CA CYS A 121 9.78 6.38 -11.46
C CYS A 121 10.18 5.19 -12.34
N ILE A 122 10.12 3.96 -11.80
CA ILE A 122 10.48 2.75 -12.53
C ILE A 122 9.60 2.59 -13.77
N PHE A 123 8.29 2.78 -13.65
CA PHE A 123 7.33 2.74 -14.75
C PHE A 123 7.66 3.70 -15.89
N GLU A 124 7.92 4.98 -15.57
CA GLU A 124 8.25 6.01 -16.57
C GLU A 124 9.49 5.66 -17.40
N MET A 125 10.45 4.97 -16.79
CA MET A 125 11.67 4.50 -17.46
C MET A 125 11.45 3.19 -18.21
N ALA A 126 10.71 2.26 -17.61
CA ALA A 126 10.57 0.89 -18.09
C ALA A 126 9.75 0.84 -19.39
N LYS A 127 8.70 1.66 -19.52
CA LYS A 127 7.76 1.69 -20.67
C LYS A 127 8.38 1.95 -22.05
N PHE A 128 9.63 2.42 -22.10
CA PHE A 128 10.38 2.65 -23.35
C PHE A 128 11.57 1.70 -23.53
N THR A 129 11.66 0.65 -22.71
CA THR A 129 12.83 -0.25 -22.67
C THR A 129 12.47 -1.69 -22.98
N THR A 130 12.74 -2.65 -22.08
CA THR A 130 12.52 -4.09 -22.31
C THR A 130 11.53 -4.66 -21.29
N LYS A 131 10.86 -5.76 -21.65
CA LYS A 131 9.96 -6.52 -20.76
C LYS A 131 10.54 -6.75 -19.35
N LYS A 132 11.81 -7.16 -19.28
CA LYS A 132 12.55 -7.42 -18.03
C LYS A 132 12.69 -6.23 -17.08
N ASN A 133 12.45 -5.01 -17.56
CA ASN A 133 12.42 -3.82 -16.72
C ASN A 133 11.03 -3.56 -16.13
N CYS A 134 9.94 -3.90 -16.84
CA CYS A 134 8.59 -3.82 -16.30
C CYS A 134 8.35 -4.88 -15.22
N GLU A 135 8.90 -6.09 -15.36
CA GLU A 135 8.87 -7.19 -14.36
C GLU A 135 9.52 -6.82 -13.00
N ARG A 136 10.16 -5.65 -12.90
CA ARG A 136 10.79 -5.15 -11.66
C ARG A 136 9.91 -4.17 -10.90
N ILE A 137 8.78 -3.78 -11.46
CA ILE A 137 7.79 -2.94 -10.79
C ILE A 137 7.09 -3.86 -9.79
N ALA A 138 7.18 -3.50 -8.49
CA ALA A 138 6.61 -4.33 -7.43
C ALA A 138 5.08 -4.23 -7.37
N ASP A 139 4.52 -3.14 -7.90
CA ASP A 139 3.08 -2.95 -8.08
C ASP A 139 2.62 -3.73 -9.32
N HIS A 140 1.75 -4.72 -9.11
CA HIS A 140 1.27 -5.61 -10.16
C HIS A 140 0.59 -4.86 -11.31
N LYS A 141 -0.38 -3.99 -10.96
CA LYS A 141 -1.17 -3.21 -11.92
C LYS A 141 -0.28 -2.27 -12.74
N LEU A 142 0.72 -1.66 -12.12
CA LEU A 142 1.65 -0.77 -12.81
C LEU A 142 2.65 -1.55 -13.69
N ALA A 143 3.05 -2.76 -13.27
CA ALA A 143 3.85 -3.67 -14.09
C ALA A 143 3.08 -4.08 -15.35
N GLU A 144 1.80 -4.37 -15.20
CA GLU A 144 0.89 -4.76 -16.27
C GLU A 144 0.72 -3.66 -17.33
N VAL A 145 0.38 -2.44 -16.89
CA VAL A 145 0.28 -1.27 -17.78
C VAL A 145 1.59 -1.05 -18.55
N CYS A 146 2.74 -1.28 -17.91
CA CYS A 146 4.06 -1.13 -18.53
C CYS A 146 4.30 -2.16 -19.65
N ILE A 147 3.95 -3.42 -19.39
CA ILE A 147 4.09 -4.51 -20.35
C ILE A 147 3.14 -4.30 -21.53
N GLY A 148 1.89 -3.91 -21.25
CA GLY A 148 0.91 -3.53 -22.26
C GLY A 148 1.39 -2.39 -23.15
N ASP A 149 1.95 -1.31 -22.58
CA ASP A 149 2.49 -0.18 -23.34
C ASP A 149 3.64 -0.59 -24.29
N ILE A 150 4.54 -1.47 -23.82
CA ILE A 150 5.62 -2.00 -24.66
C ILE A 150 5.05 -2.88 -25.78
N GLY A 151 4.11 -3.77 -25.43
CA GLY A 151 3.43 -4.64 -26.38
C GLY A 151 2.73 -3.84 -27.48
N ILE A 152 2.02 -2.77 -27.09
CA ILE A 152 1.38 -1.82 -28.01
C ILE A 152 2.45 -1.24 -28.93
N ASN A 153 3.50 -0.62 -28.39
CA ASN A 153 4.53 0.05 -29.19
C ASN A 153 5.23 -0.88 -30.20
N ASN A 154 5.41 -2.15 -29.85
CA ASN A 154 6.04 -3.15 -30.72
C ASN A 154 5.05 -3.91 -31.61
N ARG A 155 3.73 -3.77 -31.38
CA ARG A 155 2.67 -4.53 -32.05
C ARG A 155 2.87 -6.05 -31.91
N ASP A 156 3.22 -6.48 -30.71
CA ASP A 156 3.60 -7.86 -30.43
C ASP A 156 2.86 -8.38 -29.19
N GLU A 157 1.90 -9.26 -29.42
CA GLU A 157 1.05 -9.89 -28.39
C GLU A 157 1.85 -10.81 -27.46
N SER A 158 3.03 -11.29 -27.87
CA SER A 158 3.84 -12.21 -27.04
C SER A 158 4.35 -11.60 -25.74
N TYR A 159 4.27 -10.27 -25.61
CA TYR A 159 4.56 -9.58 -24.36
C TYR A 159 3.56 -9.96 -23.26
N CYS A 160 2.31 -10.26 -23.62
CA CYS A 160 1.24 -10.66 -22.69
C CYS A 160 1.46 -12.04 -22.08
N ASN A 161 2.38 -12.86 -22.61
CA ASN A 161 2.67 -14.20 -22.07
C ASN A 161 3.14 -14.23 -20.60
N VAL A 162 3.35 -13.07 -19.97
CA VAL A 162 3.60 -13.00 -18.53
C VAL A 162 2.34 -13.35 -17.72
N PHE A 163 1.15 -13.11 -18.28
CA PHE A 163 -0.15 -13.36 -17.67
C PHE A 163 -0.73 -14.72 -18.06
N LEU A 164 0.10 -15.70 -18.48
CA LEU A 164 -0.44 -17.00 -18.92
C LEU A 164 -1.17 -17.78 -17.81
N GLU A 165 -0.87 -17.45 -16.55
CA GLU A 165 -1.54 -18.01 -15.37
C GLU A 165 -2.74 -17.14 -14.92
N GLU A 166 -3.02 -16.05 -15.64
CA GLU A 166 -4.02 -15.01 -15.35
C GLU A 166 -4.82 -14.73 -16.65
N PRO A 167 -5.82 -15.57 -17.00
CA PRO A 167 -6.44 -15.58 -18.32
C PRO A 167 -7.08 -14.25 -18.74
N HIS A 168 -7.69 -13.52 -17.81
CA HIS A 168 -8.31 -12.23 -18.08
C HIS A 168 -7.26 -11.14 -18.33
N GLU A 169 -6.23 -11.03 -17.50
CA GLU A 169 -5.12 -10.07 -17.68
C GLU A 169 -4.35 -10.34 -18.97
N TYR A 170 -4.20 -11.62 -19.35
CA TYR A 170 -3.67 -11.99 -20.66
C TYR A 170 -4.56 -11.47 -21.79
N GLU A 171 -5.86 -11.68 -21.68
CA GLU A 171 -6.84 -11.27 -22.68
C GLU A 171 -6.90 -9.74 -22.82
N GLU A 172 -7.01 -9.01 -21.71
CA GLU A 172 -7.03 -7.55 -21.69
C GLU A 172 -5.75 -7.00 -22.33
N CYS A 173 -4.59 -7.54 -21.98
CA CYS A 173 -3.31 -7.15 -22.58
C CYS A 173 -3.29 -7.39 -24.10
N VAL A 174 -3.76 -8.56 -24.57
CA VAL A 174 -3.80 -8.90 -26.00
C VAL A 174 -4.75 -7.98 -26.76
N ASP A 175 -5.94 -7.75 -26.22
CA ASP A 175 -6.98 -6.92 -26.82
C ASP A 175 -6.58 -5.46 -26.90
N ARG A 176 -5.93 -4.96 -25.85
CA ARG A 176 -5.29 -3.65 -25.85
C ARG A 176 -4.27 -3.54 -26.98
N ILE A 177 -3.38 -4.50 -27.18
CA ILE A 177 -2.38 -4.47 -28.26
C ILE A 177 -3.05 -4.53 -29.64
N LYS A 178 -4.06 -5.41 -29.78
CA LYS A 178 -4.83 -5.58 -31.02
C LYS A 178 -5.56 -4.31 -31.41
N ALA A 179 -6.18 -3.59 -30.48
CA ALA A 179 -6.88 -2.34 -30.79
C ALA A 179 -5.98 -1.32 -31.50
N PHE A 180 -4.70 -1.23 -31.11
CA PHE A 180 -3.73 -0.35 -31.75
C PHE A 180 -3.11 -0.94 -33.03
N SER A 181 -2.93 -2.26 -33.11
CA SER A 181 -2.37 -2.92 -34.30
C SER A 181 -3.36 -2.93 -35.45
N VAL A 182 -4.60 -3.32 -35.18
CA VAL A 182 -5.71 -3.39 -36.14
C VAL A 182 -6.14 -1.99 -36.55
N GLY A 183 -6.28 -1.06 -35.60
CA GLY A 183 -6.64 0.33 -35.89
C GLY A 183 -5.68 1.01 -36.89
N ASP A 184 -4.42 0.58 -36.94
CA ASP A 184 -3.43 1.06 -37.91
C ASP A 184 -3.43 0.30 -39.24
N SER A 185 -3.89 -0.96 -39.25
CA SER A 185 -4.03 -1.78 -40.45
C SER A 185 -5.15 -1.30 -41.37
N GLY A 186 -6.18 -0.68 -40.80
CA GLY A 186 -7.32 -0.11 -41.52
C GLY A 186 -8.29 -1.14 -42.08
N ASP A 187 -8.47 -2.32 -41.46
CA ASP A 187 -9.68 -3.13 -41.66
C ASP A 187 -10.53 -3.08 -40.40
N ILE A 188 -11.68 -2.42 -40.50
CA ILE A 188 -12.60 -2.21 -39.38
C ILE A 188 -13.28 -3.52 -38.93
N ASN A 189 -13.30 -4.56 -39.76
CA ASN A 189 -13.89 -5.85 -39.38
C ASN A 189 -13.02 -6.63 -38.39
N ASP A 190 -11.71 -6.37 -38.38
CA ASP A 190 -10.78 -7.07 -37.50
C ASP A 190 -10.92 -6.59 -36.03
N CYS A 191 -11.56 -5.43 -35.80
CA CYS A 191 -11.91 -4.95 -34.46
C CYS A 191 -12.96 -5.85 -33.76
N ILE A 192 -13.72 -6.66 -34.50
CA ILE A 192 -14.75 -7.57 -33.95
C ILE A 192 -14.11 -8.72 -33.15
N GLY A 193 -12.84 -9.03 -33.39
CA GLY A 193 -12.12 -10.09 -32.67
C GLY A 193 -11.55 -9.68 -31.32
N ILE A 194 -11.80 -8.44 -30.89
CA ILE A 194 -11.45 -7.90 -29.57
C ILE A 194 -12.66 -8.17 -28.67
N LYS A 195 -12.43 -8.77 -27.50
CA LYS A 195 -13.46 -9.13 -26.54
C LYS A 195 -13.68 -8.02 -25.51
N THR A 196 -12.64 -7.31 -25.09
CA THR A 196 -12.78 -6.17 -24.17
C THR A 196 -13.47 -4.99 -24.87
N LEU A 197 -14.61 -4.58 -24.33
CA LEU A 197 -15.55 -3.64 -24.94
C LEU A 197 -14.95 -2.25 -25.22
N GLU A 198 -14.16 -1.72 -24.27
CA GLU A 198 -13.45 -0.43 -24.43
C GLU A 198 -12.49 -0.46 -25.64
N TYR A 199 -11.77 -1.56 -25.83
CA TYR A 199 -10.75 -1.70 -26.85
C TYR A 199 -11.35 -1.94 -28.24
N VAL A 200 -12.53 -2.56 -28.34
CA VAL A 200 -13.32 -2.62 -29.58
C VAL A 200 -13.62 -1.21 -30.06
N ASN A 201 -14.18 -0.36 -29.19
CA ASN A 201 -14.55 1.02 -29.51
C ASN A 201 -13.32 1.86 -29.89
N LEU A 202 -12.22 1.72 -29.16
CA LEU A 202 -10.95 2.37 -29.47
C LEU A 202 -10.41 1.97 -30.86
N CYS A 203 -10.43 0.68 -31.18
CA CYS A 203 -10.02 0.14 -32.48
C CYS A 203 -10.85 0.72 -33.63
N MET A 204 -12.17 0.77 -33.46
CA MET A 204 -13.13 1.28 -34.45
C MET A 204 -12.88 2.77 -34.75
N MET A 205 -12.75 3.61 -33.70
CA MET A 205 -12.48 5.05 -33.89
C MET A 205 -11.15 5.31 -34.62
N ARG A 206 -10.13 4.52 -34.30
CA ARG A 206 -8.81 4.64 -34.92
C ARG A 206 -8.83 4.22 -36.39
N SER A 207 -9.52 3.11 -36.71
CA SER A 207 -9.72 2.65 -38.08
C SER A 207 -10.41 3.70 -38.94
N LEU A 208 -11.46 4.35 -38.43
CA LEU A 208 -12.17 5.43 -39.14
C LEU A 208 -11.26 6.64 -39.42
N GLY A 209 -10.37 6.97 -38.48
CA GLY A 209 -9.36 8.03 -38.64
C GLY A 209 -8.34 7.75 -39.75
N ASN A 210 -8.10 6.48 -40.07
CA ASN A 210 -7.17 6.02 -41.10
C ASN A 210 -7.82 5.81 -42.48
N GLY A 211 -9.10 6.18 -42.65
CA GLY A 211 -9.77 6.23 -43.94
C GLY A 211 -10.71 5.07 -44.26
N THR A 212 -10.93 4.14 -43.32
CA THR A 212 -12.05 3.20 -43.40
C THR A 212 -13.38 3.90 -43.14
N THR A 213 -14.47 3.27 -43.57
CA THR A 213 -15.82 3.77 -43.33
C THR A 213 -16.65 2.71 -42.61
N CYS A 214 -17.67 3.13 -41.86
CA CYS A 214 -18.60 2.20 -41.22
C CYS A 214 -19.28 1.25 -42.23
N ASN A 215 -19.40 1.64 -43.50
CA ASN A 215 -19.98 0.79 -44.55
C ASN A 215 -19.12 -0.45 -44.88
N ASP A 216 -17.86 -0.47 -44.43
CA ASP A 216 -16.95 -1.59 -44.63
C ASP A 216 -17.22 -2.74 -43.62
N LEU A 217 -18.06 -2.50 -42.60
CA LEU A 217 -18.51 -3.51 -41.64
C LEU A 217 -19.52 -4.48 -42.26
N LYS A 218 -19.31 -5.77 -42.03
CA LYS A 218 -20.21 -6.83 -42.53
C LYS A 218 -21.48 -7.00 -41.69
N ASN A 219 -21.40 -6.75 -40.38
CA ASN A 219 -22.55 -6.87 -39.48
C ASN A 219 -23.38 -5.59 -39.54
N LYS A 220 -24.67 -5.72 -39.84
CA LYS A 220 -25.58 -4.58 -39.98
C LYS A 220 -25.75 -3.82 -38.66
N ASN A 221 -25.88 -4.50 -37.52
CA ASN A 221 -26.08 -3.83 -36.23
C ASN A 221 -24.85 -3.00 -35.87
N LEU A 222 -23.65 -3.59 -35.96
CA LEU A 222 -22.38 -2.88 -35.73
C LEU A 222 -22.17 -1.74 -36.74
N MET A 223 -22.61 -1.89 -37.99
CA MET A 223 -22.59 -0.83 -38.98
C MET A 223 -23.51 0.33 -38.59
N ASP A 224 -24.75 0.02 -38.19
CA ASP A 224 -25.75 1.01 -37.77
C ASP A 224 -25.25 1.76 -36.51
N GLU A 225 -24.67 1.05 -35.54
CA GLU A 225 -24.03 1.62 -34.35
C GLU A 225 -22.82 2.51 -34.70
N CYS A 226 -21.91 2.02 -35.55
CA CYS A 226 -20.76 2.79 -36.04
C CYS A 226 -21.20 4.09 -36.73
N ILE A 227 -22.19 4.02 -37.63
CA ILE A 227 -22.74 5.19 -38.32
C ILE A 227 -23.34 6.16 -37.29
N SER A 228 -24.10 5.64 -36.33
CA SER A 228 -24.76 6.45 -35.31
C SER A 228 -23.75 7.16 -34.40
N SER A 229 -22.67 6.48 -33.99
CA SER A 229 -21.58 7.08 -33.21
C SER A 229 -20.88 8.23 -33.95
N VAL A 230 -20.71 8.12 -35.27
CA VAL A 230 -20.12 9.17 -36.11
C VAL A 230 -21.05 10.38 -36.21
N ILE A 231 -22.34 10.14 -36.44
CA ILE A 231 -23.35 11.21 -36.47
C ILE A 231 -23.45 11.88 -35.10
N PHE A 232 -23.40 11.11 -34.02
CA PHE A 232 -23.57 11.59 -32.65
C PHE A 232 -22.53 12.64 -32.26
N ARG A 233 -21.25 12.40 -32.62
CA ARG A 233 -20.16 13.35 -32.40
C ARG A 233 -20.28 14.65 -33.19
N GLN A 234 -21.03 14.64 -34.31
CA GLN A 234 -21.18 15.80 -35.21
C GLN A 234 -22.56 16.48 -35.10
N ALA A 235 -23.51 15.86 -34.41
CA ALA A 235 -24.89 16.32 -34.33
C ALA A 235 -24.98 17.67 -33.60
N THR A 236 -25.50 18.68 -34.31
CA THR A 236 -25.72 20.04 -33.78
C THR A 236 -27.20 20.39 -33.65
N SER A 237 -28.07 19.53 -34.17
CA SER A 237 -29.52 19.73 -34.21
C SER A 237 -30.27 18.42 -34.00
N SER A 238 -31.52 18.49 -33.58
CA SER A 238 -32.40 17.31 -33.48
C SER A 238 -32.61 16.61 -34.82
N GLU A 239 -32.57 17.35 -35.93
CA GLU A 239 -32.61 16.79 -37.30
C GLU A 239 -31.42 15.86 -37.58
N ASP A 240 -30.25 16.13 -36.98
CA ASP A 240 -29.08 15.26 -37.11
C ASP A 240 -29.27 13.96 -36.32
N CYS A 241 -29.88 14.04 -35.12
CA CYS A 241 -30.19 12.85 -34.32
C CYS A 241 -31.13 11.89 -35.06
N TYR A 242 -32.16 12.38 -35.76
CA TYR A 242 -33.07 11.53 -36.54
C TYR A 242 -32.43 10.80 -37.73
N LYS A 243 -31.17 11.11 -38.07
CA LYS A 243 -30.41 10.39 -39.11
C LYS A 243 -29.69 9.16 -38.57
N MET A 244 -29.63 8.98 -37.26
CA MET A 244 -29.00 7.83 -36.62
C MET A 244 -29.85 6.58 -36.85
N PRO A 245 -29.29 5.51 -37.44
CA PRO A 245 -29.99 4.25 -37.61
C PRO A 245 -30.13 3.45 -36.30
N ASP A 246 -29.23 3.65 -35.33
CA ASP A 246 -29.33 3.03 -34.02
C ASP A 246 -30.31 3.81 -33.11
N GLU A 247 -31.21 3.09 -32.45
CA GLU A 247 -32.28 3.69 -31.64
C GLU A 247 -31.74 4.27 -30.33
N ILE A 248 -30.80 3.59 -29.65
CA ILE A 248 -30.24 4.05 -28.37
C ILE A 248 -29.47 5.35 -28.60
N TYR A 249 -28.57 5.38 -29.58
CA TYR A 249 -27.84 6.60 -29.95
C TYR A 249 -28.77 7.76 -30.31
N LYS A 250 -29.86 7.47 -31.03
CA LYS A 250 -30.87 8.46 -31.41
C LYS A 250 -31.58 9.03 -30.19
N GLU A 251 -32.01 8.18 -29.27
CA GLU A 251 -32.69 8.59 -28.05
C GLU A 251 -31.78 9.44 -27.17
N VAL A 252 -30.56 8.98 -26.89
CA VAL A 252 -29.55 9.76 -26.15
C VAL A 252 -29.24 11.10 -26.84
N CYS A 253 -29.13 11.13 -28.17
CA CYS A 253 -28.89 12.39 -28.90
C CYS A 253 -30.03 13.39 -28.73
N LEU A 254 -31.27 12.91 -28.65
CA LEU A 254 -32.47 13.73 -28.48
C LEU A 254 -32.66 14.22 -27.04
N LEU A 255 -32.04 13.55 -26.05
CA LEU A 255 -32.07 13.92 -24.64
C LEU A 255 -31.15 15.10 -24.29
N LYS A 256 -30.36 15.63 -25.25
CA LYS A 256 -29.40 16.73 -25.03
C LYS A 256 -29.98 17.87 -24.20
N ASP A 257 -29.36 18.09 -23.04
CA ASP A 257 -29.65 19.20 -22.16
C ASP A 257 -29.29 20.56 -22.82
N PRO A 258 -30.24 21.51 -22.92
CA PRO A 258 -29.96 22.88 -23.35
C PRO A 258 -29.05 23.67 -22.38
N GLU A 259 -28.83 23.21 -21.15
CA GLU A 259 -28.08 23.90 -20.09
C GLU A 259 -26.64 23.38 -19.89
N GLY A 260 -26.28 22.23 -20.47
CA GLY A 260 -24.92 21.67 -20.50
C GLY A 260 -24.56 20.75 -19.32
N GLU A 261 -25.54 20.28 -18.56
CA GLU A 261 -25.40 19.21 -17.58
C GLU A 261 -25.26 17.84 -18.27
N ARG A 262 -24.59 16.90 -17.57
CA ARG A 262 -24.44 15.52 -18.06
C ARG A 262 -25.72 14.78 -17.72
N VAL A 263 -26.40 14.25 -18.73
CA VAL A 263 -27.60 13.43 -18.58
C VAL A 263 -27.18 12.02 -18.14
N ASP A 264 -27.92 11.49 -17.18
CA ASP A 264 -27.82 10.18 -16.55
C ASP A 264 -29.28 9.74 -16.40
N THR A 265 -29.76 8.92 -17.34
CA THR A 265 -31.19 8.72 -17.55
C THR A 265 -31.78 7.69 -16.60
N ASP A 266 -31.05 6.63 -16.29
CA ASP A 266 -31.47 5.58 -15.35
C ASP A 266 -31.00 5.83 -13.91
N GLY A 267 -30.04 6.73 -13.70
CA GLY A 267 -29.64 7.22 -12.39
C GLY A 267 -28.65 6.31 -11.68
N ASP A 268 -27.86 5.52 -12.41
CA ASP A 268 -26.86 4.60 -11.87
C ASP A 268 -25.53 5.30 -11.49
N GLY A 269 -25.31 6.53 -12.00
CA GLY A 269 -24.11 7.34 -11.77
C GLY A 269 -23.10 7.32 -12.94
N PHE A 270 -23.32 6.48 -13.95
CA PHE A 270 -22.86 6.70 -15.29
C PHE A 270 -23.73 7.74 -16.01
N THR A 271 -23.29 8.13 -17.19
CA THR A 271 -23.97 9.19 -17.95
C THR A 271 -24.26 8.56 -19.29
N ASP A 272 -25.36 8.91 -19.95
CA ASP A 272 -25.75 8.27 -21.20
C ASP A 272 -24.62 8.19 -22.24
N VAL A 273 -23.75 9.21 -22.28
CA VAL A 273 -22.58 9.26 -23.19
C VAL A 273 -21.48 8.27 -22.81
N LYS A 274 -21.28 8.01 -21.52
CA LYS A 274 -20.36 6.99 -21.02
C LYS A 274 -20.91 5.59 -21.22
N GLU A 275 -22.21 5.38 -21.04
CA GLU A 275 -22.85 4.09 -21.24
C GLU A 275 -22.75 3.68 -22.71
N LEU A 276 -23.00 4.60 -23.64
CA LEU A 276 -22.70 4.39 -25.07
C LEU A 276 -21.23 4.06 -25.36
N TRP A 277 -20.29 4.48 -24.51
CA TRP A 277 -18.86 4.16 -24.67
C TRP A 277 -18.52 2.77 -24.13
N PHE A 278 -19.13 2.37 -23.02
CA PHE A 278 -19.02 1.02 -22.45
C PHE A 278 -20.04 0.04 -23.05
N ASN A 279 -20.83 0.47 -24.05
CA ASN A 279 -21.87 -0.31 -24.71
C ASN A 279 -22.87 -0.95 -23.72
N THR A 280 -23.16 -0.22 -22.64
CA THR A 280 -24.24 -0.51 -21.71
C THR A 280 -25.51 0.26 -22.10
N ASP A 281 -26.68 -0.11 -21.56
CA ASP A 281 -27.97 0.49 -21.91
C ASP A 281 -28.28 1.73 -21.04
N PRO A 282 -28.28 2.97 -21.60
CA PRO A 282 -28.53 4.22 -20.89
C PRO A 282 -29.86 4.34 -20.12
N PHE A 283 -30.74 3.36 -20.30
CA PHE A 283 -32.07 3.34 -19.72
C PHE A 283 -32.25 2.17 -18.75
N ASN A 284 -31.17 1.44 -18.44
CA ASN A 284 -31.19 0.26 -17.59
C ASN A 284 -29.99 0.23 -16.65
N ILE A 285 -30.26 0.50 -15.38
CA ILE A 285 -29.27 0.62 -14.30
C ILE A 285 -28.31 -0.56 -14.15
N ASP A 286 -28.67 -1.74 -14.65
CA ASP A 286 -27.96 -3.02 -14.55
C ASP A 286 -28.18 -3.76 -15.88
N THR A 287 -27.25 -3.55 -16.81
CA THR A 287 -27.43 -3.91 -18.23
C THR A 287 -27.54 -5.41 -18.43
N ASP A 288 -26.73 -6.21 -17.74
CA ASP A 288 -26.75 -7.66 -17.87
C ASP A 288 -27.68 -8.34 -16.86
N GLY A 289 -28.10 -7.65 -15.80
CA GLY A 289 -29.01 -8.12 -14.78
C GLY A 289 -28.37 -9.11 -13.80
N ASP A 290 -27.09 -9.00 -13.50
CA ASP A 290 -26.37 -9.86 -12.55
C ASP A 290 -26.55 -9.40 -11.08
N GLY A 291 -26.93 -8.15 -10.86
CA GLY A 291 -27.17 -7.56 -9.56
C GLY A 291 -26.28 -6.37 -9.19
N PHE A 292 -25.28 -6.05 -10.01
CA PHE A 292 -24.50 -4.82 -9.93
C PHE A 292 -24.98 -3.77 -10.94
N THR A 293 -24.77 -2.49 -10.64
CA THR A 293 -25.06 -1.44 -11.62
C THR A 293 -23.88 -1.26 -12.58
N ASP A 294 -24.13 -0.81 -13.81
CA ASP A 294 -23.08 -0.59 -14.81
C ASP A 294 -21.93 0.29 -14.26
N TYR A 295 -22.28 1.33 -13.50
CA TYR A 295 -21.31 2.16 -12.78
C TYR A 295 -20.48 1.39 -11.75
N GLU A 296 -21.08 0.52 -10.94
CA GLU A 296 -20.39 -0.24 -9.89
C GLU A 296 -19.40 -1.22 -10.50
N GLU A 297 -19.82 -1.90 -11.57
CA GLU A 297 -19.03 -2.85 -12.33
C GLU A 297 -17.78 -2.20 -12.91
N VAL A 298 -17.92 -1.08 -13.62
CA VAL A 298 -16.76 -0.46 -14.27
C VAL A 298 -15.85 0.28 -13.29
N ILE A 299 -16.39 0.91 -12.24
CA ILE A 299 -15.61 1.81 -11.37
C ILE A 299 -15.08 1.13 -10.11
N ASN A 300 -15.85 0.21 -9.52
CA ASN A 300 -15.51 -0.38 -8.23
C ASN A 300 -15.03 -1.82 -8.38
N ILE A 301 -15.78 -2.62 -9.14
CA ILE A 301 -15.61 -4.08 -9.21
C ILE A 301 -14.57 -4.45 -10.27
N HIS A 302 -14.55 -3.73 -11.38
CA HIS A 302 -13.78 -4.01 -12.59
C HIS A 302 -14.21 -5.32 -13.28
N SER A 303 -15.53 -5.53 -13.39
CA SER A 303 -16.19 -6.58 -14.18
C SER A 303 -16.69 -6.03 -15.52
N ASN A 304 -17.24 -6.90 -16.38
CA ASN A 304 -17.84 -6.53 -17.65
C ASN A 304 -19.36 -6.28 -17.51
N PRO A 305 -19.82 -5.02 -17.61
CA PRO A 305 -21.23 -4.65 -17.37
C PRO A 305 -22.24 -5.12 -18.42
N THR A 306 -21.82 -6.01 -19.32
CA THR A 306 -22.67 -6.55 -20.38
C THR A 306 -22.72 -8.08 -20.36
N GLU A 307 -22.01 -8.71 -19.43
CA GLU A 307 -21.88 -10.15 -19.30
C GLU A 307 -21.90 -10.53 -17.83
N LYS A 308 -22.94 -11.24 -17.41
CA LYS A 308 -23.16 -11.58 -15.99
C LYS A 308 -22.00 -12.32 -15.31
N ASP A 309 -21.15 -12.96 -16.10
CA ASP A 309 -20.09 -13.90 -15.71
C ASP A 309 -18.86 -13.48 -16.52
N THR A 310 -18.02 -12.63 -15.92
CA THR A 310 -16.92 -11.95 -16.61
C THR A 310 -15.83 -12.93 -17.04
N ASP A 311 -15.58 -13.98 -16.27
CA ASP A 311 -14.50 -14.93 -16.50
C ASP A 311 -14.96 -16.28 -17.09
N TYR A 312 -16.27 -16.47 -17.20
CA TYR A 312 -16.95 -17.59 -17.85
C TYR A 312 -16.79 -18.93 -17.15
N ASP A 313 -16.72 -18.91 -15.83
CA ASP A 313 -16.55 -20.10 -14.99
C ASP A 313 -17.87 -20.72 -14.54
N GLY A 314 -18.99 -20.02 -14.75
CA GLY A 314 -20.34 -20.44 -14.40
C GLY A 314 -20.94 -19.78 -13.16
N LEU A 315 -20.20 -18.92 -12.45
CA LEU A 315 -20.71 -17.99 -11.43
C LEU A 315 -20.92 -16.61 -12.03
N SER A 316 -21.92 -15.88 -11.52
CA SER A 316 -22.03 -14.46 -11.89
C SER A 316 -21.09 -13.62 -11.05
N ASP A 317 -20.68 -12.46 -11.55
CA ASP A 317 -19.77 -11.55 -10.84
C ASP A 317 -20.32 -11.20 -9.44
N TYR A 318 -21.63 -10.99 -9.34
CA TYR A 318 -22.33 -10.86 -8.05
C TYR A 318 -22.12 -12.03 -7.10
N ASP A 319 -22.30 -13.27 -7.57
CA ASP A 319 -22.19 -14.48 -6.76
C ASP A 319 -20.73 -14.72 -6.32
N GLU A 320 -19.77 -14.39 -7.18
CA GLU A 320 -18.36 -14.51 -6.88
C GLU A 320 -17.91 -13.55 -5.77
N ILE A 321 -18.32 -12.29 -5.84
CA ILE A 321 -18.06 -11.31 -4.77
C ILE A 321 -18.66 -11.78 -3.44
N GLN A 322 -19.83 -12.45 -3.45
CA GLN A 322 -20.41 -13.03 -2.24
C GLN A 322 -19.64 -14.25 -1.73
N LYS A 323 -19.12 -15.08 -2.64
CA LYS A 323 -18.33 -16.28 -2.31
C LYS A 323 -16.87 -15.95 -1.97
N GLY A 324 -16.38 -14.77 -2.33
CA GLY A 324 -14.98 -14.37 -2.17
C GLY A 324 -14.07 -14.92 -3.27
N THR A 325 -14.65 -15.43 -4.37
CA THR A 325 -13.93 -15.89 -5.55
C THR A 325 -13.59 -14.72 -6.46
N SER A 326 -12.81 -14.98 -7.51
CA SER A 326 -12.17 -13.97 -8.34
C SER A 326 -12.92 -13.76 -9.65
N ILE A 327 -13.62 -12.62 -9.78
CA ILE A 327 -14.36 -12.19 -10.99
C ILE A 327 -13.56 -12.13 -12.32
N GLN A 328 -12.24 -12.33 -12.27
CA GLN A 328 -11.35 -12.31 -13.42
C GLN A 328 -10.61 -13.63 -13.62
N ARG A 329 -10.76 -14.58 -12.71
CA ARG A 329 -9.99 -15.81 -12.72
C ARG A 329 -10.94 -16.99 -12.49
N PRO A 330 -11.19 -17.80 -13.54
CA PRO A 330 -12.19 -18.87 -13.50
C PRO A 330 -11.94 -20.00 -12.50
N ASP A 331 -10.79 -19.97 -11.82
CA ASP A 331 -10.30 -21.00 -10.90
C ASP A 331 -9.47 -20.25 -9.83
N THR A 332 -10.15 -19.86 -8.75
CA THR A 332 -9.64 -18.96 -7.72
C THR A 332 -8.56 -19.62 -6.84
N ASP A 333 -8.48 -20.93 -6.75
CA ASP A 333 -7.41 -21.57 -5.97
C ASP A 333 -6.37 -22.29 -6.87
N GLY A 334 -6.66 -22.37 -8.16
CA GLY A 334 -5.80 -22.92 -9.19
C GLY A 334 -5.66 -24.43 -9.10
N ASP A 335 -6.67 -25.17 -8.65
CA ASP A 335 -6.64 -26.63 -8.56
C ASP A 335 -7.06 -27.35 -9.84
N GLY A 336 -7.61 -26.60 -10.80
CA GLY A 336 -8.07 -27.08 -12.10
C GLY A 336 -9.57 -27.37 -12.20
N ILE A 337 -10.35 -27.09 -11.16
CA ILE A 337 -11.81 -27.06 -11.16
C ILE A 337 -12.24 -25.57 -11.25
N LEU A 338 -13.29 -25.28 -12.02
CA LEU A 338 -13.80 -23.91 -12.13
C LEU A 338 -14.62 -23.56 -10.89
N ASP A 339 -14.63 -22.30 -10.42
CA ASP A 339 -15.30 -21.95 -9.16
C ASP A 339 -16.82 -22.20 -9.22
N GLY A 340 -17.42 -22.09 -10.41
CA GLY A 340 -18.81 -22.48 -10.69
C GLY A 340 -19.12 -23.97 -10.57
N GLU A 341 -18.12 -24.83 -10.70
CA GLU A 341 -18.22 -26.28 -10.56
C GLU A 341 -17.56 -26.81 -9.28
N ASP A 342 -16.92 -25.94 -8.49
CA ASP A 342 -16.20 -26.28 -7.27
C ASP A 342 -17.07 -26.13 -6.01
N ASP A 343 -17.02 -27.14 -5.15
CA ASP A 343 -17.69 -27.15 -3.84
C ASP A 343 -16.88 -26.35 -2.80
N ASP A 344 -15.57 -26.13 -3.02
CA ASP A 344 -14.67 -25.34 -2.16
C ASP A 344 -13.71 -24.44 -2.99
N PRO A 345 -14.25 -23.46 -3.75
CA PRO A 345 -13.52 -22.67 -4.77
C PRO A 345 -12.41 -21.74 -4.23
N LEU A 346 -12.15 -21.76 -2.92
CA LEU A 346 -11.10 -20.97 -2.28
C LEU A 346 -9.99 -21.85 -1.71
N ASN A 347 -10.07 -23.15 -1.93
CA ASN A 347 -9.23 -24.15 -1.32
C ASN A 347 -8.86 -25.22 -2.34
N LYS A 348 -7.62 -25.12 -2.81
CA LYS A 348 -6.99 -25.87 -3.90
C LYS A 348 -7.03 -27.41 -3.83
N PHE A 349 -7.70 -27.97 -2.84
CA PHE A 349 -7.51 -29.32 -2.35
C PHE A 349 -8.87 -29.87 -1.92
N GLN A 350 -9.55 -30.65 -2.77
CA GLN A 350 -10.66 -31.52 -2.34
C GLN A 350 -10.25 -32.31 -1.09
N ASP A 351 -10.84 -31.96 0.04
CA ASP A 351 -10.43 -32.39 1.38
C ASP A 351 -11.69 -32.86 2.13
N ASN A 352 -11.97 -34.16 2.05
CA ASN A 352 -13.23 -34.74 2.52
C ASN A 352 -13.39 -34.71 4.04
N ASP A 353 -12.29 -34.74 4.77
CA ASP A 353 -12.33 -34.70 6.22
C ASP A 353 -12.06 -33.32 6.78
N GLU A 354 -11.69 -32.34 5.96
CA GLU A 354 -11.45 -30.93 6.28
C GLU A 354 -10.16 -30.72 7.13
N ASP A 355 -9.13 -31.52 6.88
CA ASP A 355 -7.84 -31.47 7.58
C ASP A 355 -6.77 -30.65 6.84
N ARG A 356 -7.08 -30.25 5.60
CA ARG A 356 -6.35 -29.42 4.64
C ARG A 356 -5.32 -30.19 3.80
N LEU A 357 -5.29 -31.52 3.87
CA LEU A 357 -4.56 -32.42 3.00
C LEU A 357 -5.54 -32.90 1.91
N SER A 358 -5.21 -32.73 0.63
CA SER A 358 -6.14 -33.17 -0.42
C SER A 358 -6.30 -34.68 -0.44
N ASN A 359 -7.49 -35.17 -0.83
CA ASN A 359 -7.78 -36.58 -1.11
C ASN A 359 -6.74 -37.25 -2.03
N GLU A 360 -6.14 -36.50 -2.97
CA GLU A 360 -5.05 -36.98 -3.83
C GLU A 360 -3.72 -37.12 -3.08
N GLU A 361 -3.38 -36.15 -2.23
CA GLU A 361 -2.21 -36.20 -1.35
C GLU A 361 -2.34 -37.29 -0.31
N GLU A 362 -3.51 -37.46 0.28
CA GLU A 362 -3.76 -38.52 1.25
C GLU A 362 -3.54 -39.91 0.65
N LYS A 363 -3.97 -40.10 -0.59
CA LYS A 363 -3.70 -41.32 -1.35
C LYS A 363 -2.20 -41.53 -1.63
N LYS A 364 -1.43 -40.46 -1.77
CA LYS A 364 0.03 -40.50 -1.96
C LYS A 364 0.77 -40.80 -0.66
N TRP A 365 0.30 -40.26 0.46
CA TRP A 365 0.88 -40.44 1.80
C TRP A 365 0.37 -41.69 2.52
N GLY A 366 -0.72 -42.28 2.04
CA GLY A 366 -1.32 -43.51 2.59
C GLY A 366 -2.25 -43.27 3.78
N THR A 367 -2.68 -42.03 3.98
CA THR A 367 -3.63 -41.59 5.02
C THR A 367 -5.09 -41.87 4.59
N ASP A 368 -6.05 -41.71 5.50
CA ASP A 368 -7.47 -42.05 5.32
C ASP A 368 -8.29 -40.79 4.95
N PRO A 369 -8.79 -40.66 3.69
CA PRO A 369 -9.52 -39.48 3.18
C PRO A 369 -10.88 -39.15 3.78
N ASN A 370 -11.12 -39.59 5.00
CA ASN A 370 -12.34 -39.34 5.76
C ASN A 370 -12.02 -39.19 7.26
N LYS A 371 -10.75 -39.00 7.62
CA LYS A 371 -10.27 -38.79 8.98
C LYS A 371 -9.12 -37.79 8.99
N LYS A 372 -9.41 -36.63 9.58
CA LYS A 372 -8.41 -35.59 9.84
C LYS A 372 -7.12 -36.09 10.49
N ASP A 373 -7.19 -37.13 11.30
CA ASP A 373 -6.07 -37.69 12.05
C ASP A 373 -6.11 -39.21 11.84
N THR A 374 -5.26 -39.71 10.93
CA THR A 374 -5.29 -41.11 10.51
C THR A 374 -4.80 -42.04 11.61
N ASP A 375 -3.81 -41.64 12.40
CA ASP A 375 -3.15 -42.48 13.41
C ASP A 375 -3.69 -42.28 14.85
N GLY A 376 -4.43 -41.20 15.07
CA GLY A 376 -5.15 -40.87 16.29
C GLY A 376 -4.27 -40.23 17.37
N ASP A 377 -3.13 -39.64 17.04
CA ASP A 377 -2.20 -39.05 18.00
C ASP A 377 -2.56 -37.63 18.45
N GLY A 378 -3.54 -37.01 17.78
CA GLY A 378 -4.07 -35.69 18.09
C GLY A 378 -3.58 -34.57 17.17
N VAL A 379 -2.76 -34.87 16.16
CA VAL A 379 -2.42 -33.94 15.08
C VAL A 379 -3.01 -34.42 13.76
N ASN A 380 -3.35 -33.48 12.86
CA ASN A 380 -3.93 -33.86 11.58
C ASN A 380 -2.86 -34.24 10.55
N ASP A 381 -3.26 -35.05 9.57
CA ASP A 381 -2.37 -35.62 8.58
C ASP A 381 -1.71 -34.53 7.73
N ARG A 382 -2.46 -33.48 7.38
CA ARG A 382 -1.95 -32.29 6.68
C ARG A 382 -0.77 -31.66 7.39
N ASP A 383 -0.94 -31.38 8.68
CA ASP A 383 0.06 -30.62 9.39
C ASP A 383 1.32 -31.50 9.53
N GLU A 384 1.19 -32.81 9.71
CA GLU A 384 2.32 -33.76 9.71
C GLU A 384 3.07 -33.78 8.37
N VAL A 385 2.35 -33.88 7.25
CA VAL A 385 2.93 -33.83 5.90
C VAL A 385 3.65 -32.51 5.64
N SER A 386 3.05 -31.39 6.06
CA SER A 386 3.60 -30.05 5.86
C SER A 386 4.88 -29.82 6.67
N ASN A 387 4.99 -30.45 7.83
CA ASN A 387 6.14 -30.37 8.72
C ASN A 387 7.16 -31.50 8.50
N GLY A 388 6.90 -32.37 7.52
CA GLY A 388 7.80 -33.47 7.15
C GLY A 388 7.87 -34.60 8.19
N THR A 389 6.90 -34.67 9.10
CA THR A 389 6.72 -35.78 10.04
C THR A 389 5.90 -36.89 9.37
N ASN A 390 5.72 -38.02 10.05
CA ASN A 390 5.11 -39.21 9.46
C ASN A 390 3.63 -39.32 9.84
N PRO A 391 2.69 -39.10 8.90
CA PRO A 391 1.24 -39.09 9.16
C PRO A 391 0.62 -40.48 9.41
N LEU A 392 1.48 -41.48 9.63
CA LEU A 392 1.10 -42.87 9.91
C LEU A 392 1.77 -43.39 11.19
N GLY A 393 2.36 -42.50 12.00
CA GLY A 393 2.99 -42.82 13.30
C GLY A 393 4.13 -41.89 13.76
N GLU A 394 4.14 -41.64 15.08
CA GLU A 394 5.12 -40.90 15.92
C GLU A 394 5.24 -39.37 15.74
N GLY A 395 4.44 -38.73 14.88
CA GLY A 395 4.01 -37.32 15.01
C GLY A 395 5.04 -36.23 15.32
N TRP A 396 4.63 -35.28 16.17
CA TRP A 396 5.16 -33.90 16.34
C TRP A 396 6.13 -33.69 17.50
N ALA A 397 6.42 -34.73 18.28
CA ALA A 397 7.24 -34.64 19.48
C ALA A 397 8.70 -35.06 19.22
N HIS A 398 9.15 -35.04 17.97
CA HIS A 398 10.53 -35.36 17.64
C HIS A 398 11.41 -34.15 17.92
N ASP A 399 12.40 -34.38 18.78
CA ASP A 399 13.42 -33.44 19.22
C ASP A 399 14.75 -34.12 18.85
N THR A 400 15.22 -33.82 17.64
CA THR A 400 16.31 -34.56 16.99
C THR A 400 17.63 -34.36 17.73
N ASP A 401 17.88 -33.18 18.27
CA ASP A 401 19.13 -32.86 18.95
C ASP A 401 19.05 -32.93 20.49
N ASN A 402 17.84 -33.07 21.06
CA ASN A 402 17.54 -33.21 22.48
C ASN A 402 17.85 -31.96 23.33
N ASP A 403 17.72 -30.75 22.79
CA ASP A 403 17.73 -29.49 23.57
C ASP A 403 16.35 -29.18 24.21
N GLY A 404 15.31 -29.82 23.67
CA GLY A 404 13.92 -29.75 24.08
C GLY A 404 13.10 -28.63 23.46
N LEU A 405 13.58 -28.00 22.38
CA LEU A 405 12.75 -27.58 21.25
C LEU A 405 12.41 -28.81 20.42
N ILE A 406 11.21 -28.86 19.88
CA ILE A 406 10.85 -29.88 18.88
C ILE A 406 11.29 -29.41 17.50
N ASP A 407 11.61 -30.32 16.58
CA ASP A 407 12.14 -30.03 15.25
C ASP A 407 11.33 -28.98 14.47
N ILE A 408 10.03 -28.90 14.71
CA ILE A 408 9.12 -27.93 14.10
C ILE A 408 9.25 -26.52 14.70
N ASP A 409 9.46 -26.40 16.01
CA ASP A 409 9.74 -25.12 16.66
C ASP A 409 11.07 -24.58 16.16
N GLU A 410 12.07 -25.45 15.96
CA GLU A 410 13.36 -25.06 15.40
C GLU A 410 13.25 -24.54 13.96
N ILE A 411 12.34 -25.09 13.14
CA ILE A 411 12.03 -24.52 11.81
C ILE A 411 11.43 -23.12 11.95
N PHE A 412 10.55 -22.89 12.93
CA PHE A 412 9.91 -21.60 13.16
C PHE A 412 10.88 -20.54 13.67
N TYR A 413 11.77 -20.91 14.60
CA TYR A 413 12.81 -20.03 15.15
C TYR A 413 14.08 -20.00 14.31
N LEU A 414 14.09 -20.71 13.17
CA LEU A 414 15.17 -20.79 12.19
C LEU A 414 16.49 -21.37 12.75
N THR A 415 16.41 -22.15 13.82
CA THR A 415 17.53 -22.82 14.49
C THR A 415 17.87 -24.16 13.81
N ASP A 416 19.05 -24.71 14.09
CA ASP A 416 19.55 -25.95 13.49
C ASP A 416 19.10 -27.17 14.29
N ARG A 417 18.11 -27.89 13.75
CA ARG A 417 17.55 -29.18 14.24
C ARG A 417 18.53 -30.27 14.66
N LEU A 418 19.81 -30.11 14.36
CA LEU A 418 20.86 -31.08 14.68
C LEU A 418 21.86 -30.55 15.71
N ASN A 419 21.65 -29.36 16.26
CA ASN A 419 22.61 -28.63 17.05
C ASN A 419 21.94 -27.76 18.13
N GLN A 420 22.05 -28.20 19.38
CA GLN A 420 21.40 -27.61 20.56
C GLN A 420 21.72 -26.13 20.84
N ASP A 421 22.69 -25.55 20.13
CA ASP A 421 23.22 -24.19 20.32
C ASP A 421 23.65 -23.71 18.92
N THR A 422 22.69 -23.14 18.18
CA THR A 422 22.81 -22.87 16.74
C THR A 422 23.92 -21.87 16.44
N ASP A 423 24.06 -20.83 17.27
CA ASP A 423 25.06 -19.78 17.08
C ASP A 423 26.40 -20.06 17.81
N GLY A 424 26.42 -21.03 18.71
CA GLY A 424 27.59 -21.51 19.42
C GLY A 424 28.04 -20.61 20.56
N ASP A 425 27.17 -19.76 21.11
CA ASP A 425 27.51 -18.81 22.19
C ASP A 425 27.53 -19.45 23.59
N GLY A 426 26.96 -20.65 23.73
CA GLY A 426 26.92 -21.44 24.95
C GLY A 426 25.61 -21.35 25.76
N VAL A 427 24.56 -20.73 25.22
CA VAL A 427 23.15 -20.90 25.63
C VAL A 427 22.48 -21.81 24.58
N ASN A 428 21.54 -22.68 24.99
CA ASN A 428 20.81 -23.48 24.00
C ASN A 428 19.65 -22.67 23.41
N ASP A 429 19.29 -23.01 22.18
CA ASP A 429 18.28 -22.31 21.39
C ASP A 429 16.95 -22.16 22.17
N ARG A 430 16.51 -23.23 22.85
CA ARG A 430 15.28 -23.20 23.66
C ARG A 430 15.29 -22.15 24.75
N ASP A 431 16.39 -22.10 25.50
CA ASP A 431 16.53 -21.22 26.65
C ASP A 431 16.58 -19.76 26.19
N GLU A 432 17.14 -19.48 25.02
CA GLU A 432 17.13 -18.14 24.43
C GLU A 432 15.71 -17.68 24.08
N ILE A 433 14.96 -18.53 23.38
CA ILE A 433 13.57 -18.25 22.99
C ILE A 433 12.68 -18.01 24.22
N ASN A 434 12.81 -18.84 25.25
CA ASN A 434 12.02 -18.70 26.48
C ASN A 434 12.31 -17.40 27.24
N ASN A 435 13.51 -16.84 27.08
CA ASN A 435 13.93 -15.60 27.73
C ASN A 435 13.91 -14.39 26.78
N GLY A 436 13.45 -14.57 25.54
CA GLY A 436 13.27 -13.49 24.56
C GLY A 436 14.56 -13.00 23.91
N THR A 437 15.63 -13.80 23.96
CA THR A 437 16.93 -13.52 23.31
C THR A 437 17.00 -14.19 21.92
N ASN A 438 18.07 -13.97 21.15
CA ASN A 438 18.13 -14.34 19.73
C ASN A 438 19.02 -15.58 19.45
N PRO A 439 18.44 -16.74 19.07
CA PRO A 439 19.17 -18.00 18.91
C PRO A 439 20.02 -18.14 17.64
N LEU A 440 20.13 -17.10 16.80
CA LEU A 440 20.90 -17.12 15.53
C LEU A 440 22.14 -16.20 15.51
N GLY A 441 22.53 -15.64 16.65
CA GLY A 441 23.65 -14.71 16.82
C GLY A 441 23.31 -13.24 16.53
N GLU A 442 24.06 -12.23 17.01
CA GLU A 442 25.40 -12.19 17.62
C GLU A 442 25.42 -12.29 19.17
N GLY A 443 26.04 -13.33 19.73
CA GLY A 443 26.39 -13.39 21.15
C GLY A 443 27.18 -12.15 21.63
N ASP A 444 26.79 -11.64 22.80
CA ASP A 444 27.16 -10.36 23.46
C ASP A 444 26.35 -9.09 23.07
N MET A 445 25.11 -9.22 22.57
CA MET A 445 24.17 -8.08 22.62
C MET A 445 23.54 -7.98 24.01
N ASP A 446 23.60 -6.76 24.55
CA ASP A 446 22.96 -6.26 25.77
C ASP A 446 21.59 -5.76 25.31
N PHE A 447 20.60 -6.67 25.21
CA PHE A 447 19.38 -6.43 24.42
C PHE A 447 18.60 -5.22 24.93
N ASP A 448 18.60 -5.01 26.24
CA ASP A 448 17.96 -3.86 26.84
C ASP A 448 18.85 -2.61 26.90
N ASP A 449 20.18 -2.71 26.68
CA ASP A 449 21.20 -1.67 26.84
C ASP A 449 21.41 -1.22 28.32
N ASP A 450 21.42 -2.14 29.29
CA ASP A 450 21.69 -1.89 30.72
C ASP A 450 23.16 -2.10 31.14
N GLY A 451 23.95 -2.78 30.31
CA GLY A 451 25.36 -3.07 30.51
C GLY A 451 25.70 -4.48 30.99
N LEU A 452 24.73 -5.40 31.04
CA LEU A 452 24.94 -6.86 31.11
C LEU A 452 24.70 -7.46 29.72
N SER A 453 25.45 -8.50 29.35
CA SER A 453 25.03 -9.27 28.17
C SER A 453 23.88 -10.21 28.53
N ASP A 454 23.02 -10.52 27.55
CA ASP A 454 21.90 -11.46 27.71
C ASP A 454 22.33 -12.76 28.42
N LYS A 455 23.51 -13.28 28.08
CA LYS A 455 24.12 -14.46 28.73
C LYS A 455 24.45 -14.25 30.20
N GLU A 456 24.98 -13.08 30.56
CA GLU A 456 25.23 -12.73 31.96
C GLU A 456 23.92 -12.67 32.73
N GLU A 457 22.88 -12.11 32.13
CA GLU A 457 21.57 -11.98 32.74
C GLU A 457 20.89 -13.32 33.01
N LEU A 458 20.91 -14.24 32.04
CA LEU A 458 20.43 -15.62 32.23
C LEU A 458 21.15 -16.34 33.36
N LYS A 459 22.47 -16.12 33.48
CA LYS A 459 23.26 -16.68 34.59
C LYS A 459 22.86 -16.08 35.95
N TYR A 460 22.53 -14.80 35.99
CA TYR A 460 22.07 -14.14 37.22
C TYR A 460 20.57 -14.35 37.49
N LYS A 461 19.80 -14.82 36.51
CA LYS A 461 18.33 -14.93 36.51
C LYS A 461 17.63 -13.57 36.48
N SER A 462 18.25 -12.57 35.87
CA SER A 462 17.57 -11.35 35.41
C SER A 462 16.88 -11.60 34.06
N ASN A 463 16.07 -10.64 33.64
CA ASN A 463 15.36 -10.66 32.37
C ASN A 463 16.12 -9.84 31.32
N PRO A 464 16.66 -10.46 30.26
CA PRO A 464 17.44 -9.79 29.21
C PRO A 464 16.74 -8.66 28.46
N THR A 465 15.42 -8.57 28.59
CA THR A 465 14.61 -7.56 27.90
C THR A 465 14.30 -6.34 28.75
N LEU A 466 14.73 -6.30 30.01
CA LEU A 466 14.35 -5.30 30.99
C LEU A 466 15.55 -4.78 31.78
N LYS A 467 15.90 -3.50 31.56
CA LYS A 467 17.02 -2.86 32.28
C LYS A 467 16.98 -3.03 33.79
N ASP A 468 15.79 -3.16 34.33
CA ASP A 468 15.49 -3.23 35.75
C ASP A 468 14.45 -4.37 35.93
N THR A 469 14.95 -5.57 36.20
CA THR A 469 14.12 -6.79 36.27
C THR A 469 13.10 -6.74 37.41
N ASN A 470 13.49 -6.20 38.57
CA ASN A 470 12.63 -6.14 39.75
C ASN A 470 11.80 -4.84 39.82
N ALA A 471 11.97 -3.95 38.85
CA ALA A 471 11.33 -2.64 38.72
C ALA A 471 11.49 -1.77 39.98
N ASP A 472 12.64 -1.87 40.66
CA ASP A 472 12.92 -1.16 41.92
C ASP A 472 13.49 0.24 41.72
N GLY A 473 13.90 0.59 40.49
CA GLY A 473 14.53 1.84 40.11
C GLY A 473 16.05 1.75 39.89
N ILE A 474 16.67 0.59 40.15
CA ILE A 474 18.09 0.30 39.93
C ILE A 474 18.20 -0.71 38.80
N ASN A 475 19.00 -0.38 37.76
CA ASN A 475 19.22 -1.32 36.68
C ASN A 475 20.06 -2.53 37.13
N ASP A 476 19.89 -3.68 36.49
CA ASP A 476 20.44 -4.96 36.91
C ASP A 476 21.98 -4.94 36.96
N SER A 477 22.61 -4.31 35.96
CA SER A 477 24.06 -4.13 35.92
C SER A 477 24.61 -3.29 37.08
N GLU A 478 23.82 -2.40 37.67
CA GLU A 478 24.21 -1.60 38.83
C GLU A 478 23.87 -2.30 40.14
N ALA A 479 22.75 -3.01 40.21
CA ALA A 479 22.39 -3.84 41.35
C ALA A 479 23.49 -4.88 41.64
N ILE A 480 24.02 -5.56 40.61
CA ILE A 480 25.13 -6.51 40.74
C ILE A 480 26.40 -5.83 41.26
N LYS A 481 26.75 -4.64 40.75
CA LYS A 481 27.92 -3.88 41.22
C LYS A 481 27.82 -3.50 42.71
N ARG A 482 26.59 -3.29 43.20
CA ARG A 482 26.29 -2.95 44.60
C ARG A 482 26.08 -4.17 45.50
N GLY A 483 25.99 -5.38 44.94
CA GLY A 483 25.68 -6.60 45.67
C GLY A 483 24.21 -6.74 46.08
N LEU A 484 23.32 -6.00 45.42
CA LEU A 484 21.87 -6.01 45.64
C LEU A 484 21.20 -7.17 44.91
N SER A 485 19.98 -7.50 45.33
CA SER A 485 19.17 -8.50 44.62
C SER A 485 18.58 -7.91 43.34
N ILE A 486 18.81 -8.57 42.21
CA ILE A 486 18.21 -8.23 40.90
C ILE A 486 16.77 -8.76 40.72
N ILE A 487 16.29 -9.61 41.64
CA ILE A 487 14.94 -10.20 41.60
C ILE A 487 14.06 -9.77 42.77
N SER A 488 14.63 -9.13 43.79
CA SER A 488 13.92 -8.60 44.96
C SER A 488 14.16 -7.10 45.04
N ASN A 489 13.09 -6.31 45.13
CA ASN A 489 13.17 -4.86 45.24
C ASN A 489 13.52 -4.36 46.66
N ASP A 490 13.63 -5.28 47.62
CA ASP A 490 14.01 -5.09 49.02
C ASP A 490 15.01 -6.22 49.35
N THR A 491 16.30 -5.90 49.42
CA THR A 491 17.37 -6.91 49.48
C THR A 491 17.56 -7.48 50.89
N ASP A 492 17.40 -6.66 51.92
CA ASP A 492 17.58 -7.07 53.31
C ASP A 492 16.25 -7.40 54.03
N GLY A 493 15.11 -7.12 53.40
CA GLY A 493 13.78 -7.55 53.81
C GLY A 493 13.20 -6.70 54.93
N ASP A 494 13.62 -5.45 55.06
CA ASP A 494 13.28 -4.56 56.15
C ASP A 494 11.99 -3.74 55.90
N GLY A 495 11.48 -3.81 54.67
CA GLY A 495 10.27 -3.15 54.19
C GLY A 495 10.50 -1.86 53.41
N LEU A 496 11.75 -1.47 53.15
CA LEU A 496 12.12 -0.39 52.23
C LEU A 496 12.59 -0.95 50.89
N ASN A 497 12.36 -0.18 49.84
CA ASN A 497 12.84 -0.51 48.51
C ASN A 497 14.27 0.01 48.34
N ASN A 498 15.13 -0.77 47.67
CA ASN A 498 16.55 -0.48 47.51
C ASN A 498 16.83 0.95 46.93
N ASP A 499 16.15 1.38 45.87
CA ASP A 499 16.33 2.73 45.31
C ASP A 499 15.87 3.81 46.30
N PHE A 500 14.79 3.55 47.03
CA PHE A 500 14.28 4.49 48.04
C PHE A 500 15.26 4.68 49.19
N GLU A 501 15.89 3.60 49.65
CA GLU A 501 16.97 3.64 50.63
C GLU A 501 18.16 4.43 50.11
N ILE A 502 18.64 4.12 48.91
CA ILE A 502 19.82 4.78 48.34
C ILE A 502 19.55 6.25 48.03
N GLN A 503 18.38 6.61 47.50
CA GLN A 503 18.09 7.96 46.99
C GLN A 503 17.48 8.88 48.04
N LYS A 504 16.58 8.37 48.89
CA LYS A 504 15.77 9.19 49.79
C LYS A 504 16.25 9.10 51.23
N ILE A 505 16.29 7.89 51.80
CA ILE A 505 16.53 7.71 53.24
C ILE A 505 18.03 7.69 53.58
N LYS A 506 18.87 7.27 52.64
CA LYS A 506 20.33 7.11 52.77
C LYS A 506 20.74 6.02 53.77
N THR A 507 19.99 4.92 53.83
CA THR A 507 20.30 3.69 54.59
C THR A 507 21.14 2.71 53.77
N ASP A 508 21.66 1.67 54.41
CA ASP A 508 22.39 0.58 53.76
C ASP A 508 21.40 -0.53 53.34
N PRO A 509 21.06 -0.67 52.05
CA PRO A 509 20.08 -1.66 51.56
C PRO A 509 20.50 -3.14 51.71
N LEU A 510 21.66 -3.41 52.32
CA LEU A 510 22.14 -4.74 52.68
C LEU A 510 22.06 -5.01 54.19
N ASN A 511 21.57 -4.05 54.96
CA ASN A 511 21.56 -4.09 56.40
C ASN A 511 20.22 -3.55 56.94
N PRO A 512 19.34 -4.42 57.46
CA PRO A 512 17.97 -4.04 57.80
C PRO A 512 17.86 -3.10 59.01
N ASP A 513 18.96 -2.78 59.68
CA ASP A 513 19.09 -1.86 60.82
C ASP A 513 20.42 -1.11 60.66
N THR A 514 20.39 0.00 59.91
CA THR A 514 21.60 0.74 59.48
C THR A 514 22.36 1.34 60.65
N ASP A 515 21.67 1.85 61.66
CA ASP A 515 22.28 2.52 62.81
C ASP A 515 22.57 1.58 64.01
N GLY A 516 22.04 0.36 63.97
CA GLY A 516 22.26 -0.71 64.93
C GLY A 516 21.55 -0.50 66.27
N ASP A 517 20.46 0.27 66.30
CA ASP A 517 19.72 0.60 67.51
C ASP A 517 18.66 -0.46 67.90
N GLY A 518 18.41 -1.42 67.01
CA GLY A 518 17.52 -2.56 67.20
C GLY A 518 16.12 -2.40 66.62
N TYR A 519 15.83 -1.31 65.90
CA TYR A 519 14.66 -1.17 65.03
C TYR A 519 15.09 -1.28 63.56
N SER A 520 14.21 -1.79 62.69
CA SER A 520 14.55 -1.85 61.26
C SER A 520 14.36 -0.50 60.59
N ASP A 521 15.13 -0.20 59.54
CA ASP A 521 15.08 1.10 58.86
C ASP A 521 13.67 1.37 58.33
N GLY A 522 12.99 0.35 57.81
CA GLY A 522 11.60 0.38 57.37
C GLY A 522 10.58 0.60 58.49
N GLU A 523 10.82 0.05 59.69
CA GLU A 523 9.96 0.32 60.85
C GLU A 523 10.09 1.78 61.29
N GLU A 524 11.32 2.28 61.34
CA GLU A 524 11.60 3.66 61.71
C GLU A 524 11.03 4.65 60.70
N ALA A 525 11.26 4.43 59.41
CA ALA A 525 10.75 5.26 58.34
C ALA A 525 9.22 5.35 58.36
N LYS A 526 8.54 4.20 58.54
CA LYS A 526 7.08 4.11 58.66
C LYS A 526 6.54 4.88 59.87
N ASN A 527 7.28 4.91 60.97
CA ASN A 527 6.90 5.59 62.20
C ASN A 527 7.44 7.03 62.29
N GLY A 528 8.18 7.50 61.28
CA GLY A 528 8.74 8.85 61.19
C GLY A 528 9.97 9.09 62.07
N TYR A 529 10.70 8.03 62.43
CA TYR A 529 12.00 8.05 63.08
C TYR A 529 13.12 7.97 62.04
N ASN A 530 14.30 8.49 62.38
CA ASN A 530 15.43 8.60 61.45
C ASN A 530 16.24 7.29 61.44
N PRO A 531 16.25 6.52 60.34
CA PRO A 531 16.96 5.23 60.27
C PRO A 531 18.49 5.30 60.32
N ASN A 532 19.05 6.51 60.28
CA ASN A 532 20.48 6.76 60.31
C ASN A 532 20.99 7.24 61.69
N GLY A 533 20.16 7.15 62.73
CA GLY A 533 20.49 7.66 64.06
C GLY A 533 19.34 8.40 64.75
N ALA A 534 19.55 8.76 66.01
CA ALA A 534 18.53 9.42 66.82
C ALA A 534 17.85 10.65 66.16
N GLY A 535 16.51 10.63 66.08
CA GLY A 535 15.73 11.78 65.65
C GLY A 535 14.42 11.42 64.97
N LYS A 536 13.82 12.40 64.28
CA LYS A 536 12.70 12.18 63.36
C LYS A 536 13.19 12.22 61.93
N LEU A 537 12.57 11.43 61.07
CA LEU A 537 12.84 11.45 59.64
C LEU A 537 12.44 12.80 59.04
N ASN A 538 13.38 13.46 58.36
CA ASN A 538 13.13 14.65 57.54
C ASN A 538 13.30 14.22 56.07
N ILE A 539 12.18 13.93 55.41
CA ILE A 539 12.14 13.63 53.96
C ILE A 539 11.89 14.92 53.18
#